data_AF-A0A9P0M848-F1
#
_entry.id   AF-A0A9P0M848-F1
#
_cell.length_a   1.000
_cell.length_b   1.000
_cell.length_c   1.000
_cell.angle_alpha   90.00
_cell.angle_beta   90.00
_cell.angle_gamma   90.00
#
_symmetry.space_group_name_H-M   'P 1'
#
loop_
_entity.id
_entity.type
_entity.pdbx_description
1 polymer ?
#
loop_
_entity_poly.entity_id
_entity_poly.type
_entity_poly.pdbx_seq_one_letter_code
_entity_poly.pdbx_strand_id
1 'polypeptide(L)'
;MVGCLTGHHYNFVLINRYRNGKDHIGEHRDAEKDLDRNSPIVSISLGQQRNFILKHGESRGKNKSKSIRPVKLALEHGSILLMNPPTNEIWYHSLPPCKTAPGVRINLTFRKIIV
;
A
#
# COMPACT_ATOMS: atom_id res chain seq x y z
N MET A 1 9.69 14.16 9.98
CA MET A 1 9.09 13.20 10.94
C MET A 1 9.15 11.77 10.42
N VAL A 2 8.56 11.42 9.27
CA VAL A 2 8.63 10.04 8.69
C VAL A 2 10.07 9.57 8.44
N GLY A 3 10.90 10.40 7.79
CA GLY A 3 12.27 9.99 7.50
C GLY A 3 13.17 9.78 8.72
N CYS A 4 12.88 10.45 9.83
CA CYS A 4 13.57 10.22 11.10
C CYS A 4 13.19 8.87 11.73
N LEU A 5 11.94 8.43 11.54
CA LEU A 5 11.45 7.15 12.07
C LEU A 5 11.99 5.95 11.29
N THR A 6 12.20 6.11 9.98
CA THR A 6 12.63 5.00 9.11
C THR A 6 14.11 5.04 8.76
N GLY A 7 14.81 6.14 9.04
CA GLY A 7 16.18 6.36 8.57
C GLY A 7 16.28 6.61 7.05
N HIS A 8 15.16 6.86 6.36
CA HIS A 8 15.12 7.06 4.92
C HIS A 8 14.62 8.45 4.55
N HIS A 9 15.15 9.02 3.48
CA HIS A 9 14.65 10.28 2.92
C HIS A 9 13.54 10.03 1.90
N TYR A 10 12.45 10.79 1.99
CA TYR A 10 11.32 10.77 1.05
C TYR A 10 11.16 12.15 0.43
N ASN A 11 11.02 12.22 -0.89
CA ASN A 11 10.89 13.47 -1.65
C ASN A 11 9.57 13.56 -2.42
N PHE A 12 8.69 12.56 -2.30
CA PHE A 12 7.40 12.52 -2.98
C PHE A 12 6.32 11.93 -2.08
N VAL A 13 5.07 12.41 -2.23
CA VAL A 13 3.90 11.84 -1.57
C VAL A 13 2.72 11.77 -2.54
N LEU A 14 2.12 10.57 -2.66
CA LEU A 14 0.84 10.37 -3.32
C LEU A 14 -0.28 10.33 -2.28
N ILE A 15 -1.31 11.16 -2.46
CA ILE A 15 -2.46 11.20 -1.56
C ILE A 15 -3.66 10.54 -2.25
N ASN A 16 -4.18 9.48 -1.62
CA ASN A 16 -5.41 8.83 -2.04
C ASN A 16 -6.53 9.14 -1.04
N ARG A 17 -7.64 9.70 -1.52
CA ARG A 17 -8.85 9.94 -0.73
C ARG A 17 -9.96 8.99 -1.14
N TYR A 18 -10.42 8.19 -0.20
CA TYR A 18 -11.55 7.27 -0.35
C TYR A 18 -12.74 7.85 0.41
N ARG A 19 -13.80 8.24 -0.29
CA ARG A 19 -14.99 8.89 0.32
C ARG A 19 -15.75 7.95 1.23
N ASN A 20 -15.76 6.67 0.89
CA ASN A 20 -16.37 5.58 1.65
C ASN A 20 -15.83 4.24 1.11
N GLY A 21 -16.42 3.14 1.56
CA GLY A 21 -16.10 1.79 1.20
C GLY A 21 -16.33 1.38 -0.26
N LYS A 22 -17.00 2.20 -1.09
CA LYS A 22 -17.14 1.95 -2.54
C LYS A 22 -15.88 2.36 -3.30
N ASP A 23 -15.21 3.42 -2.86
CA ASP A 23 -13.91 3.82 -3.40
C ASP A 23 -12.87 2.76 -3.01
N HIS A 24 -12.08 2.33 -3.99
CA HIS A 24 -11.14 1.23 -3.87
C HIS A 24 -9.99 1.39 -4.86
N ILE A 25 -8.92 0.63 -4.63
CA ILE A 25 -7.83 0.45 -5.60
C ILE A 25 -7.60 -1.06 -5.79
N GLY A 26 -7.57 -1.48 -7.05
CA GLY A 26 -7.38 -2.89 -7.42
C GLY A 26 -5.98 -3.41 -7.07
N GLU A 27 -5.75 -4.70 -7.30
CA GLU A 27 -4.42 -5.31 -7.12
C GLU A 27 -3.38 -4.64 -8.03
N HIS A 28 -2.39 -3.99 -7.45
CA HIS A 28 -1.28 -3.33 -8.18
C HIS A 28 0.04 -3.45 -7.42
N ARG A 29 1.12 -3.05 -8.08
CA ARG A 29 2.41 -2.72 -7.48
C ARG A 29 2.68 -1.26 -7.80
N ASP A 30 3.38 -0.57 -6.92
CA ASP A 30 3.88 0.77 -7.25
C ASP A 30 4.92 0.62 -8.36
N ALA A 31 4.66 1.23 -9.52
CA ALA A 31 5.42 1.01 -10.74
C ALA A 31 5.81 2.34 -11.42
N GLU A 32 5.90 3.43 -10.65
CA GLU A 32 6.48 4.65 -11.17
C GLU A 32 7.92 4.38 -11.62
N LYS A 33 8.26 4.80 -12.86
CA LYS A 33 9.59 4.54 -13.46
C LYS A 33 10.72 5.06 -12.57
N ASP A 34 10.45 6.17 -11.90
CA ASP A 34 11.43 6.93 -11.15
C ASP A 34 11.45 6.50 -9.66
N LEU A 35 10.71 5.46 -9.27
CA LEU A 35 10.70 4.97 -7.89
C LEU A 35 12.04 4.28 -7.53
N ASP A 36 12.67 4.72 -6.43
CA ASP A 36 13.86 4.06 -5.88
C ASP A 36 13.47 2.69 -5.29
N ARG A 37 13.80 1.61 -6.02
CA ARG A 37 13.47 0.23 -5.64
C ARG A 37 14.17 -0.26 -4.39
N ASN A 38 15.24 0.41 -3.95
CA ASN A 38 15.97 0.07 -2.74
C ASN A 38 15.45 0.83 -1.52
N SER A 39 14.56 1.80 -1.72
CA SER A 39 13.95 2.56 -0.64
C SER A 39 12.57 1.99 -0.28
N PRO A 40 12.23 1.93 1.00
CA PRO A 40 10.91 1.50 1.42
C PRO A 40 9.82 2.50 1.02
N ILE A 41 8.60 2.01 0.85
CA ILE A 41 7.40 2.84 0.69
C ILE A 41 6.72 2.96 2.06
N VAL A 42 6.35 4.18 2.46
CA VAL A 42 5.61 4.40 3.72
C VAL A 42 4.19 4.81 3.40
N SER A 43 3.23 4.12 4.00
CA SER A 43 1.81 4.44 3.89
C SER A 43 1.26 4.85 5.25
N ILE A 44 0.72 6.06 5.36
CA ILE A 44 0.04 6.57 6.55
C ILE A 44 -1.46 6.61 6.28
N SER A 45 -2.25 6.00 7.16
CA SER A 45 -3.71 5.94 7.03
C SER A 45 -4.38 6.85 8.05
N LEU A 46 -5.30 7.70 7.59
CA LEU A 46 -6.10 8.59 8.43
C LEU A 46 -7.59 8.39 8.16
N GLY A 47 -8.38 8.28 9.22
CA GLY A 47 -9.83 8.16 9.15
C GLY A 47 -10.29 6.71 9.16
N GLN A 48 -11.30 6.40 8.35
CA GLN A 48 -11.97 5.10 8.34
C GLN A 48 -11.00 3.94 8.09
N GLN A 49 -10.96 2.98 9.03
CA GLN A 49 -10.19 1.75 8.89
C GLN A 49 -10.58 0.99 7.61
N ARG A 50 -9.58 0.44 6.91
CA ARG A 50 -9.77 -0.43 5.74
C ARG A 50 -8.79 -1.59 5.76
N ASN A 51 -9.23 -2.73 5.22
CA ASN A 51 -8.36 -3.90 5.03
C ASN A 51 -7.48 -3.70 3.81
N PHE A 52 -6.17 -3.65 4.02
CA PHE A 52 -5.15 -3.70 2.98
C PHE A 52 -4.75 -5.16 2.75
N ILE A 53 -4.71 -5.57 1.49
CA ILE A 53 -4.44 -6.98 1.14
C ILE A 53 -3.18 -7.06 0.31
N LEU A 54 -2.25 -7.91 0.74
CA LEU A 54 -1.07 -8.32 -0.02
C LEU A 54 -1.29 -9.72 -0.60
N LYS A 55 -1.00 -9.89 -1.89
CA LYS A 55 -1.08 -11.16 -2.61
C LYS A 55 0.20 -11.42 -3.41
N HIS A 56 0.83 -12.56 -3.17
CA HIS A 56 2.09 -12.92 -3.80
C HIS A 56 1.91 -13.11 -5.31
N GLY A 57 2.82 -12.58 -6.13
CA GLY A 57 2.74 -12.62 -7.59
C GLY A 57 2.54 -14.03 -8.17
N GLU A 58 3.27 -15.02 -7.64
CA GLU A 58 3.18 -16.44 -8.06
C GLU A 58 1.86 -17.13 -7.67
N SER A 59 1.01 -16.49 -6.87
CA SER A 59 -0.31 -16.99 -6.45
C SER A 59 -1.46 -16.24 -7.12
N ARG A 60 -1.18 -15.54 -8.22
CA ARG A 60 -2.16 -14.75 -8.98
C ARG A 60 -2.49 -15.38 -10.33
N GLY A 61 -3.70 -15.07 -10.80
CA GLY A 61 -4.16 -15.39 -12.15
C GLY A 61 -4.39 -16.89 -12.41
N LYS A 62 -4.63 -17.20 -13.69
CA LYS A 62 -4.87 -18.57 -14.17
C LYS A 62 -3.60 -19.44 -14.12
N ASN A 63 -2.42 -18.81 -14.20
CA ASN A 63 -1.12 -19.49 -14.26
C ASN A 63 -0.38 -19.48 -12.91
N LYS A 64 -1.11 -19.55 -11.78
CA LYS A 64 -0.49 -19.58 -10.44
C LYS A 64 0.45 -20.78 -10.32
N SER A 65 1.71 -20.54 -9.95
CA SER A 65 2.72 -21.59 -9.72
C SER A 65 2.83 -21.98 -8.25
N LYS A 66 2.38 -21.11 -7.34
CA LYS A 66 2.37 -21.37 -5.88
C LYS A 66 1.01 -21.06 -5.27
N SER A 67 0.72 -21.68 -4.13
CA SER A 67 -0.49 -21.44 -3.32
C SER A 67 -0.13 -20.75 -2.00
N ILE A 68 0.23 -19.46 -2.09
CA ILE A 68 0.56 -18.61 -0.94
C ILE A 68 -0.70 -17.87 -0.51
N ARG A 69 -1.06 -17.95 0.77
CA ARG A 69 -2.23 -17.26 1.31
C ARG A 69 -2.02 -15.74 1.28
N PRO A 70 -3.05 -14.95 0.90
CA PRO A 70 -2.97 -13.50 1.01
C PRO A 70 -2.79 -13.04 2.45
N VAL A 71 -2.00 -11.99 2.66
CA VAL A 71 -1.86 -11.30 3.95
C VAL A 71 -2.88 -10.17 3.99
N LYS A 72 -3.63 -10.05 5.10
CA LYS A 72 -4.62 -9.00 5.31
C LYS A 72 -4.22 -8.18 6.53
N LEU A 73 -4.13 -6.87 6.36
CA LEU A 73 -3.76 -5.91 7.40
C LEU A 73 -4.91 -4.93 7.59
N ALA A 74 -5.37 -4.76 8.83
CA ALA A 74 -6.30 -3.69 9.19
C ALA A 74 -5.49 -2.40 9.34
N LEU A 75 -5.70 -1.43 8.44
CA LEU A 75 -5.06 -0.12 8.54
C LEU A 75 -6.03 0.87 9.18
N GLU A 76 -5.82 1.10 10.47
CA GLU A 76 -6.59 2.00 11.32
C GLU A 76 -6.18 3.46 11.19
N HIS A 77 -6.95 4.37 11.79
CA HIS A 77 -6.58 5.78 11.89
C HIS A 77 -5.24 5.93 12.60
N GLY A 78 -4.33 6.70 12.01
CA GLY A 78 -2.99 6.96 12.55
C GLY A 78 -1.99 5.83 12.31
N SER A 79 -2.40 4.71 11.69
CA SER A 79 -1.48 3.61 11.41
C SER A 79 -0.45 3.97 10.34
N ILE A 80 0.76 3.42 10.51
CA ILE A 80 1.87 3.54 9.57
C ILE A 80 2.23 2.13 9.09
N LEU A 81 2.23 1.93 7.78
CA LEU A 81 2.69 0.71 7.12
C LEU A 81 3.98 1.01 6.37
N LEU A 82 5.07 0.34 6.75
CA LEU A 82 6.35 0.37 6.05
C LEU A 82 6.46 -0.86 5.14
N MET A 83 6.53 -0.66 3.83
CA MET A 83 6.75 -1.71 2.85
C MET A 83 8.21 -1.68 2.40
N ASN A 84 9.05 -2.50 3.02
CA ASN A 84 10.46 -2.62 2.66
C ASN A 84 10.66 -3.41 1.35
N PRO A 85 11.74 -3.18 0.60
CA PRO A 85 12.14 -4.10 -0.46
C PRO A 85 12.34 -5.53 0.09
N PRO A 86 11.98 -6.58 -0.67
CA PRO A 86 11.43 -6.56 -2.02
C PRO A 86 9.88 -6.56 -2.07
N THR A 87 9.16 -6.17 -1.01
CA THR A 87 7.70 -6.37 -0.91
C THR A 87 6.95 -5.87 -2.14
N ASN A 88 7.21 -4.64 -2.60
CA ASN A 88 6.54 -4.07 -3.77
C ASN A 88 6.94 -4.73 -5.10
N GLU A 89 8.03 -5.48 -5.15
CA GLU A 89 8.44 -6.24 -6.33
C GLU A 89 7.67 -7.57 -6.42
N ILE A 90 7.54 -8.29 -5.30
CA ILE A 90 7.01 -9.66 -5.29
C ILE A 90 5.52 -9.74 -4.90
N TRP A 91 4.99 -8.77 -4.16
CA TRP A 91 3.60 -8.74 -3.71
C TRP A 91 2.81 -7.65 -4.41
N TYR A 92 1.61 -8.01 -4.88
CA TYR A 92 0.60 -7.05 -5.27
C TYR A 92 -0.19 -6.62 -4.04
N HIS A 93 -0.58 -5.36 -3.98
CA HIS A 93 -1.42 -4.84 -2.92
C HIS A 93 -2.70 -4.21 -3.43
N SER A 94 -3.73 -4.20 -2.58
CA SER A 94 -5.04 -3.61 -2.89
C SER A 94 -5.75 -3.10 -1.65
N LEU A 95 -6.73 -2.21 -1.89
CA LEU A 95 -7.69 -1.77 -0.89
C LEU A 95 -9.10 -2.06 -1.43
N PRO A 96 -9.61 -3.31 -1.30
CA PRO A 96 -10.86 -3.72 -1.94
C PRO A 96 -12.08 -2.99 -1.37
N PRO A 97 -13.21 -2.96 -2.10
CA PRO A 97 -14.46 -2.40 -1.60
C PRO A 97 -14.87 -3.00 -0.24
N CYS A 98 -15.42 -2.17 0.64
CA CYS A 98 -15.85 -2.56 1.99
C CYS A 98 -17.20 -1.92 2.32
N LYS A 99 -18.31 -2.63 2.14
CA LYS A 99 -19.66 -2.07 2.33
C LYS A 99 -19.91 -1.53 3.75
N THR A 100 -19.19 -2.04 4.74
CA THR A 100 -19.30 -1.67 6.16
C THR A 100 -18.44 -0.48 6.57
N ALA A 101 -17.77 0.18 5.62
CA ALA A 101 -16.91 1.35 5.87
C ALA A 101 -17.55 2.64 5.31
N PRO A 102 -18.48 3.30 6.04
CA PRO A 102 -19.18 4.48 5.53
C PRO A 102 -18.32 5.76 5.57
N GLY A 103 -17.28 5.80 6.41
CA GLY A 103 -16.46 7.00 6.61
C GLY A 103 -15.38 7.24 5.55
N VAL A 104 -14.84 8.46 5.57
CA VAL A 104 -13.72 8.88 4.71
C VAL A 104 -12.39 8.32 5.22
N ARG A 105 -11.54 7.86 4.29
CA ARG A 105 -10.14 7.50 4.53
C ARG A 105 -9.22 8.32 3.65
N ILE A 106 -8.16 8.88 4.23
CA ILE A 106 -7.05 9.51 3.51
C ILE A 106 -5.82 8.64 3.71
N ASN A 107 -5.08 8.41 2.63
CA ASN A 107 -3.84 7.65 2.65
C ASN A 107 -2.73 8.47 2.03
N LEU A 108 -1.63 8.64 2.76
CA LEU A 108 -0.43 9.31 2.29
C LEU A 108 0.64 8.25 2.03
N THR A 109 0.99 8.06 0.77
CA THR A 109 2.05 7.13 0.35
C THR A 109 3.32 7.92 0.06
N PHE A 110 4.27 7.92 0.99
CA PHE A 110 5.57 8.55 0.85
C PHE A 110 6.53 7.63 0.09
N ARG A 111 7.26 8.22 -0.85
CA ARG A 111 8.19 7.53 -1.74
C ARG A 111 9.46 8.35 -1.90
N LYS A 112 10.54 7.65 -2.27
CA LYS A 112 11.76 8.28 -2.78
C LYS A 112 11.81 8.07 -4.28
N ILE A 113 11.84 9.18 -5.01
CA ILE A 113 11.93 9.24 -6.45
C ILE A 113 13.36 9.59 -6.84
N ILE A 114 13.93 8.83 -7.76
CA ILE A 114 15.22 9.06 -8.40
C ILE A 114 14.98 10.14 -9.47
N VAL A 115 15.74 11.23 -9.41
CA VAL A 115 15.73 12.31 -10.41
C VAL A 115 16.94 12.13 -11.32
#